data_AF-A0A1I2F9U4-F1
#
_entry.id   AF-A0A1I2F9U4-F1
#
_cell.length_a   1.000
_cell.length_b   1.000
_cell.length_c   1.000
_cell.angle_alpha   90.00
_cell.angle_beta   90.00
_cell.angle_gamma   90.00
#
_symmetry.space_group_name_H-M   'P 1'
#
loop_
_entity.id
_entity.type
_entity.pdbx_description
1 polymer ?
#
loop_
_entity_poly.entity_id
_entity_poly.type
_entity_poly.pdbx_seq_one_letter_code
_entity_poly.pdbx_strand_id
1 'polypeptide(L)'
;MEEEKLKSISKEIQNINEVLAVKHGEIALRDIIENEGKRQVKSIFSSRIEEMSDEYYKILENLSDLENKIKRYLDKERREQIVQEYRSLMRKYLYLLSVKLSEKDYERIDSKIGGLGSAKPRALLAYYYSILNIIKKYGSSALCPIVLDEPDQQGQDDLNMPIILNFIKENKPHNSQLILGLQDTMGLNFEGSVFEIKEKFSVLTEDDFESVQIEITPLINKVIVINNDLFGSI
;
A
#
# COMPACT_ATOMS: atom_id res chain seq x y z
N MET A 1 93.78 -36.99 19.24
CA MET A 1 93.65 -35.58 18.80
C MET A 1 92.87 -35.45 17.49
N GLU A 2 93.02 -36.37 16.52
CA GLU A 2 92.32 -36.33 15.23
C GLU A 2 90.90 -36.94 15.28
N GLU A 3 90.70 -38.05 15.99
CA GLU A 3 89.37 -38.65 16.22
C GLU A 3 88.40 -37.78 17.03
N GLU A 4 88.89 -37.01 18.00
CA GLU A 4 88.06 -36.09 18.79
C GLU A 4 87.57 -34.90 17.95
N LYS A 5 88.41 -34.40 17.04
CA LYS A 5 88.01 -33.37 16.06
C LYS A 5 86.98 -33.89 15.06
N LEU A 6 87.14 -35.11 14.58
CA LEU A 6 86.15 -35.74 13.68
C LEU A 6 84.80 -35.98 14.36
N LYS A 7 84.81 -36.36 15.64
CA LYS A 7 83.61 -36.46 16.46
C LYS A 7 82.96 -35.09 16.71
N SER A 8 83.73 -34.04 16.98
CA SER A 8 83.17 -32.70 17.20
C SER A 8 82.54 -32.12 15.93
N ILE A 9 83.21 -32.27 14.78
CA ILE A 9 82.72 -31.83 13.47
C ILE A 9 81.44 -32.59 13.08
N SER A 10 81.41 -33.92 13.29
CA SER A 10 80.20 -34.71 13.03
C SER A 10 79.03 -34.27 13.91
N LYS A 11 79.30 -33.90 15.16
CA LYS A 11 78.29 -33.41 16.10
C LYS A 11 77.79 -32.00 15.74
N GLU A 12 78.66 -31.14 15.23
CA GLU A 12 78.27 -29.83 14.68
C GLU A 12 77.43 -29.98 13.40
N ILE A 13 77.80 -30.88 12.49
CA ILE A 13 77.01 -31.17 11.28
C ILE A 13 75.62 -31.71 11.66
N GLN A 14 75.54 -32.57 12.66
CA GLN A 14 74.26 -33.11 13.14
C GLN A 14 73.39 -32.00 13.76
N ASN A 15 73.97 -31.12 14.59
CA ASN A 15 73.26 -29.96 15.12
C ASN A 15 72.79 -29.00 14.01
N ILE A 16 73.63 -28.74 13.00
CA ILE A 16 73.26 -27.89 11.86
C ILE A 16 72.09 -28.50 11.10
N ASN A 17 72.11 -29.81 10.85
CA ASN A 17 71.02 -30.51 10.17
C ASN A 17 69.73 -30.52 10.99
N GLU A 18 69.80 -30.64 12.33
CA GLU A 18 68.63 -30.52 13.20
C GLU A 18 68.04 -29.11 13.18
N VAL A 19 68.88 -28.08 13.28
CA VAL A 19 68.44 -26.67 13.20
C VAL A 19 67.84 -26.35 11.84
N LEU A 20 68.44 -26.85 10.75
CA LEU A 20 67.92 -26.70 9.39
C LEU A 20 66.59 -27.45 9.20
N ALA A 21 66.43 -28.65 9.78
CA ALA A 21 65.20 -29.41 9.73
C ALA A 21 64.07 -28.70 10.48
N VAL A 22 64.34 -28.15 11.67
CA VAL A 22 63.38 -27.34 12.43
C VAL A 22 63.00 -26.08 11.66
N LYS A 23 63.97 -25.36 11.09
CA LYS A 23 63.72 -24.17 10.25
C LYS A 23 62.90 -24.48 9.01
N HIS A 24 63.17 -25.59 8.33
CA HIS A 24 62.37 -26.04 7.18
C HIS A 24 60.94 -26.44 7.58
N GLY A 25 60.77 -27.08 8.74
CA GLY A 25 59.46 -27.38 9.30
C GLY A 25 58.65 -26.11 9.64
N GLU A 26 59.29 -25.10 10.22
CA GLU A 26 58.68 -23.78 10.49
C GLU A 26 58.23 -23.08 9.20
N ILE A 27 59.06 -23.11 8.15
CA ILE A 27 58.75 -22.52 6.84
C ILE A 27 57.59 -23.29 6.17
N ALA A 28 57.62 -24.62 6.18
CA ALA A 28 56.55 -25.44 5.62
C ALA A 28 55.21 -25.24 6.35
N LEU A 29 55.23 -25.11 7.68
CA LEU A 29 54.02 -24.81 8.47
C LEU A 29 53.46 -23.42 8.14
N ARG A 30 54.33 -22.41 8.00
CA ARG A 30 53.93 -21.06 7.61
C ARG A 30 53.28 -21.03 6.23
N ASP A 31 53.85 -21.75 5.26
CA ASP A 31 53.30 -21.85 3.91
C ASP A 31 51.92 -22.53 3.90
N ILE A 32 51.74 -23.59 4.70
CA ILE A 32 50.44 -24.25 4.87
C ILE A 32 49.41 -23.30 5.49
N ILE A 33 49.78 -22.56 6.54
CA ILE A 33 48.89 -21.58 7.20
C ILE A 33 48.52 -20.46 6.23
N GLU A 34 49.47 -19.92 5.46
CA GLU A 34 49.18 -18.88 4.47
C GLU A 34 48.25 -19.40 3.36
N ASN A 35 48.40 -20.65 2.94
CA ASN A 35 47.57 -21.23 1.88
C ASN A 35 46.14 -21.52 2.37
N GLU A 36 45.99 -22.06 3.58
CA GLU A 36 44.69 -22.27 4.22
C GLU A 36 44.00 -20.94 4.53
N GLY A 37 44.75 -19.91 4.96
CA GLY A 37 44.24 -18.55 5.12
C GLY A 37 43.73 -17.96 3.80
N LYS A 38 44.51 -18.08 2.71
CA LYS A 38 44.08 -17.65 1.36
C LYS A 38 42.83 -18.39 0.89
N ARG A 39 42.73 -19.70 1.15
CA ARG A 39 41.55 -20.51 0.82
C ARG A 39 40.32 -20.06 1.59
N GLN A 40 40.45 -19.85 2.90
CA GLN A 40 39.34 -19.41 3.75
C GLN A 40 38.83 -18.02 3.33
N VAL A 41 39.75 -17.07 3.11
CA VAL A 41 39.41 -15.72 2.62
C VAL A 41 38.73 -15.78 1.26
N LYS A 42 39.25 -16.58 0.33
CA LYS A 42 38.63 -16.79 -0.99
C LYS A 42 37.21 -17.37 -0.85
N SER A 43 37.01 -18.35 0.02
CA SER A 43 35.69 -18.94 0.28
C SER A 43 34.69 -17.90 0.79
N ILE A 44 35.10 -17.07 1.77
CA ILE A 44 34.24 -16.01 2.33
C ILE A 44 33.85 -15.00 1.25
N PHE A 45 34.83 -14.53 0.45
CA PHE A 45 34.54 -13.60 -0.64
C PHE A 45 33.65 -14.23 -1.71
N SER A 46 33.87 -15.49 -2.08
CA SER A 46 33.03 -16.20 -3.05
C SER A 46 31.58 -16.30 -2.58
N SER A 47 31.35 -16.72 -1.34
CA SER A 47 29.99 -16.77 -0.77
C SER A 47 29.35 -15.39 -0.70
N ARG A 48 30.11 -14.35 -0.34
CA ARG A 48 29.56 -12.99 -0.31
C ARG A 48 29.21 -12.45 -1.69
N ILE A 49 30.02 -12.76 -2.70
CA ILE A 49 29.74 -12.41 -4.10
C ILE A 49 28.46 -13.11 -4.57
N GLU A 50 28.28 -14.39 -4.24
CA GLU A 50 27.05 -15.13 -4.55
C GLU A 50 25.83 -14.49 -3.88
N GLU A 51 25.88 -14.22 -2.57
CA GLU A 51 24.79 -13.53 -1.85
C GLU A 51 24.43 -12.18 -2.48
N MET A 52 25.43 -11.36 -2.80
CA MET A 52 25.22 -10.05 -3.44
C MET A 52 24.66 -10.18 -4.85
N SER A 53 25.06 -11.22 -5.60
CA SER A 53 24.53 -11.48 -6.94
C SER A 53 23.06 -11.89 -6.86
N ASP A 54 22.70 -12.76 -5.91
CA ASP A 54 21.31 -13.17 -5.71
C ASP A 54 20.42 -11.98 -5.32
N GLU A 55 20.89 -11.11 -4.42
CA GLU A 55 20.18 -9.89 -4.06
C GLU A 55 20.04 -8.95 -5.26
N TYR A 56 21.11 -8.77 -6.05
CA TYR A 56 21.09 -7.97 -7.27
C TYR A 56 20.05 -8.48 -8.28
N TYR A 57 19.98 -9.80 -8.50
CA TYR A 57 19.00 -10.38 -9.41
C TYR A 57 17.56 -10.24 -8.90
N LYS A 58 17.31 -10.38 -7.60
CA LYS A 58 15.99 -10.11 -6.99
C LYS A 58 15.57 -8.65 -7.18
N ILE A 59 16.51 -7.71 -7.00
CA ILE A 59 16.26 -6.29 -7.23
C ILE A 59 15.96 -6.02 -8.71
N LEU A 60 16.71 -6.63 -9.63
CA LEU A 60 16.47 -6.51 -11.06
C LEU A 60 15.09 -7.06 -11.47
N GLU A 61 14.68 -8.21 -10.94
CA GLU A 61 13.36 -8.79 -11.18
C GLU A 61 12.25 -7.85 -10.69
N ASN A 62 12.35 -7.37 -9.45
CA ASN A 62 11.41 -6.39 -8.89
C ASN A 62 11.35 -5.11 -9.71
N LEU A 63 12.49 -4.63 -10.22
CA LEU A 63 12.57 -3.45 -11.06
C LEU A 63 11.85 -3.67 -12.39
N SER A 64 12.07 -4.82 -13.03
CA SER A 64 11.37 -5.18 -14.28
C SER A 64 9.85 -5.26 -14.05
N ASP A 65 9.42 -5.86 -12.95
CA ASP A 65 8.00 -5.93 -12.58
C ASP A 65 7.37 -4.55 -12.35
N LEU A 66 8.08 -3.66 -11.65
CA LEU A 66 7.64 -2.29 -11.42
C LEU A 66 7.56 -1.49 -12.72
N GLU A 67 8.56 -1.62 -13.60
CA GLU A 67 8.54 -0.98 -14.93
C GLU A 67 7.34 -1.46 -15.77
N ASN A 68 7.06 -2.76 -15.74
CA ASN A 68 5.90 -3.34 -16.42
C ASN A 68 4.58 -2.82 -15.84
N LYS A 69 4.47 -2.68 -14.51
CA LYS A 69 3.31 -2.06 -13.86
C LYS A 69 3.15 -0.60 -14.27
N ILE A 70 4.23 0.19 -14.29
CA ILE A 70 4.20 1.60 -14.72
C ILE A 70 3.74 1.72 -16.17
N LYS A 71 4.26 0.89 -17.08
CA LYS A 71 3.84 0.87 -18.50
C LYS A 71 2.34 0.63 -18.63
N ARG A 72 1.78 -0.31 -17.86
CA ARG A 72 0.31 -0.58 -17.85
C ARG A 72 -0.49 0.63 -17.36
N TYR A 73 0.02 1.41 -16.41
CA TYR A 73 -0.67 2.60 -15.92
C TYR A 73 -0.57 3.80 -16.86
N LEU A 74 0.51 3.89 -17.64
CA LEU A 74 0.75 4.93 -18.65
C LEU A 74 0.16 4.59 -20.02
N ASP A 75 -0.45 3.42 -20.16
CA ASP A 75 -1.10 2.98 -21.39
C ASP A 75 -2.19 3.99 -21.84
N LYS A 76 -2.00 4.51 -23.05
CA LYS A 76 -2.88 5.54 -23.63
C LYS A 76 -4.27 4.98 -23.97
N GLU A 77 -4.33 3.76 -24.48
CA GLU A 77 -5.60 3.10 -24.83
C GLU A 77 -6.43 2.87 -23.58
N ARG A 78 -5.80 2.35 -22.52
CA ARG A 78 -6.43 2.20 -21.20
C ARG A 78 -6.95 3.53 -20.68
N ARG A 79 -6.18 4.62 -20.79
CA ARG A 79 -6.62 5.95 -20.37
C ARG A 79 -7.85 6.42 -21.14
N GLU A 80 -7.87 6.22 -22.45
CA GLU A 80 -9.02 6.59 -23.30
C GLU A 80 -10.26 5.77 -22.94
N GLN A 81 -10.12 4.46 -22.70
CA GLN A 81 -11.21 3.59 -22.25
C GLN A 81 -11.80 4.07 -20.91
N ILE A 82 -10.95 4.39 -19.92
CA ILE A 82 -11.39 4.91 -18.62
C ILE A 82 -12.18 6.21 -18.77
N VAL A 83 -11.68 7.15 -19.59
CA VAL A 83 -12.35 8.44 -19.82
C VAL A 83 -13.68 8.26 -20.55
N GLN A 84 -13.75 7.37 -21.54
CA GLN A 84 -15.00 7.07 -22.25
C GLN A 84 -16.05 6.46 -21.33
N GLU A 85 -15.66 5.51 -20.47
CA GLU A 85 -16.57 4.90 -19.51
C GLU A 85 -17.04 5.90 -18.45
N TYR A 86 -16.15 6.76 -17.96
CA TYR A 86 -16.51 7.87 -17.08
C TYR A 86 -17.57 8.78 -17.73
N ARG A 87 -17.38 9.21 -18.98
CA ARG A 87 -18.36 10.03 -19.71
C ARG A 87 -19.70 9.31 -19.91
N SER A 88 -19.65 7.99 -20.14
CA SER A 88 -20.86 7.16 -20.24
C SER A 88 -21.64 7.12 -18.93
N LEU A 89 -20.95 6.90 -17.80
CA LEU A 89 -21.53 6.94 -16.46
C LEU A 89 -22.10 8.33 -16.16
N MET A 90 -21.38 9.40 -16.49
CA MET A 90 -21.87 10.76 -16.33
C MET A 90 -23.17 11.01 -17.07
N ARG A 91 -23.25 10.64 -18.36
CA ARG A 91 -24.48 10.76 -19.15
C ARG A 91 -25.64 9.98 -18.53
N LYS A 92 -25.38 8.74 -18.11
CA LYS A 92 -26.38 7.88 -17.45
C LYS A 92 -26.89 8.53 -16.17
N TYR A 93 -26.00 8.98 -15.30
CA TYR A 93 -26.35 9.48 -13.97
C TYR A 93 -26.98 10.87 -14.00
N LEU A 94 -26.52 11.76 -14.90
CA LEU A 94 -27.19 13.04 -15.15
C LEU A 94 -28.63 12.83 -15.64
N TYR A 95 -28.85 11.84 -16.51
CA TYR A 95 -30.20 11.47 -16.96
C TYR A 95 -31.06 10.97 -15.79
N LEU A 96 -30.55 10.03 -14.97
CA LEU A 96 -31.29 9.50 -13.83
C LEU A 96 -31.65 10.58 -12.80
N LEU A 97 -30.77 11.55 -12.59
CA LEU A 97 -30.99 12.67 -11.66
C LEU A 97 -31.73 13.86 -12.28
N SER A 98 -32.19 13.73 -13.53
CA SER A 98 -32.90 14.78 -14.28
C SER A 98 -32.12 16.09 -14.41
N VAL A 99 -30.80 16.02 -14.56
CA VAL A 99 -29.92 17.19 -14.72
C VAL A 99 -29.46 17.32 -16.17
N LYS A 100 -29.60 18.51 -16.74
CA LYS A 100 -29.05 18.84 -18.06
C LYS A 100 -27.72 19.55 -17.90
N LEU A 101 -26.65 18.94 -18.40
CA LEU A 101 -25.30 19.48 -18.40
C LEU A 101 -24.63 19.13 -19.75
N SER A 102 -23.84 20.04 -20.30
CA SER A 102 -23.15 19.79 -21.57
C SER A 102 -21.99 18.83 -21.36
N GLU A 103 -21.68 17.97 -22.33
CA GLU A 103 -20.52 17.08 -22.23
C GLU A 103 -19.20 17.84 -22.03
N LYS A 104 -19.11 19.08 -22.53
CA LYS A 104 -17.96 19.96 -22.31
C LYS A 104 -17.72 20.27 -20.82
N ASP A 105 -18.76 20.26 -19.99
CA ASP A 105 -18.66 20.62 -18.58
C ASP A 105 -18.11 19.47 -17.73
N TYR A 106 -18.19 18.23 -18.22
CA TYR A 106 -17.71 17.03 -17.53
C TYR A 106 -16.79 16.17 -18.40
N GLU A 107 -16.25 16.72 -19.48
CA GLU A 107 -15.46 15.97 -20.46
C GLU A 107 -14.23 15.30 -19.82
N ARG A 108 -13.64 15.97 -18.83
CA ARG A 108 -12.49 15.49 -18.08
C ARG A 108 -12.91 15.00 -16.71
N ILE A 109 -12.15 14.05 -16.16
CA ILE A 109 -12.38 13.53 -14.82
C ILE A 109 -12.11 14.61 -13.76
N ASP A 110 -11.21 15.56 -14.01
CA ASP A 110 -10.87 16.68 -13.11
C ASP A 110 -11.70 17.95 -13.38
N SER A 111 -12.80 17.83 -14.13
CA SER A 111 -13.71 18.94 -14.42
C SER A 111 -14.35 19.51 -13.15
N LYS A 112 -14.48 20.84 -13.10
CA LYS A 112 -15.29 21.52 -12.08
C LYS A 112 -16.76 21.48 -12.49
N ILE A 113 -17.54 20.65 -11.83
CA ILE A 113 -18.96 20.48 -12.14
C ILE A 113 -19.76 21.69 -11.66
N GLY A 114 -20.41 22.36 -12.62
CA GLY A 114 -21.30 23.49 -12.39
C GLY A 114 -22.76 23.08 -12.17
N GLY A 115 -23.62 24.08 -12.04
CA GLY A 115 -25.07 23.92 -11.90
C GLY A 115 -25.70 25.12 -11.20
N LEU A 116 -26.94 25.46 -11.55
CA LEU A 116 -27.72 26.52 -10.89
C LEU A 116 -28.69 25.90 -9.87
N GLY A 117 -28.76 26.48 -8.67
CA GLY A 117 -29.68 26.06 -7.61
C GLY A 117 -29.62 24.56 -7.29
N SER A 118 -30.79 23.94 -7.16
CA SER A 118 -30.97 22.53 -6.77
C SER A 118 -30.44 21.50 -7.77
N ALA A 119 -30.05 21.91 -8.98
CA ALA A 119 -29.43 21.03 -9.97
C ALA A 119 -27.95 20.75 -9.66
N LYS A 120 -27.26 21.65 -8.94
CA LYS A 120 -25.83 21.51 -8.64
C LYS A 120 -25.52 20.31 -7.73
N PRO A 121 -26.23 20.08 -6.61
CA PRO A 121 -25.99 18.89 -5.77
C PRO A 121 -26.19 17.59 -6.55
N ARG A 122 -27.20 17.53 -7.41
CA ARG A 122 -27.49 16.38 -8.28
C ARG A 122 -26.39 16.16 -9.34
N ALA A 123 -25.89 17.23 -9.95
CA ALA A 123 -24.77 17.14 -10.88
C ALA A 123 -23.50 16.61 -10.19
N LEU A 124 -23.23 17.07 -8.97
CA LEU A 124 -22.13 16.58 -8.15
C LEU A 124 -22.30 15.12 -7.77
N LEU A 125 -23.53 14.70 -7.43
CA LEU A 125 -23.83 13.30 -7.11
C LEU A 125 -23.56 12.38 -8.31
N ALA A 126 -23.99 12.77 -9.52
CA ALA A 126 -23.65 12.05 -10.75
C ALA A 126 -22.13 11.94 -10.96
N TYR A 127 -21.42 13.03 -10.72
CA TYR A 127 -19.96 13.10 -10.86
C TYR A 127 -19.21 12.20 -9.89
N TYR A 128 -19.52 12.29 -8.60
CA TYR A 128 -18.87 11.44 -7.59
C TYR A 128 -19.19 9.97 -7.79
N TYR A 129 -20.44 9.61 -8.11
CA TYR A 129 -20.79 8.21 -8.38
C TYR A 129 -20.12 7.65 -9.64
N SER A 130 -19.91 8.49 -10.66
CA SER A 130 -19.14 8.10 -11.85
C SER A 130 -17.69 7.81 -11.48
N ILE A 131 -17.06 8.69 -10.70
CA ILE A 131 -15.69 8.50 -10.22
C ILE A 131 -15.57 7.26 -9.34
N LEU A 132 -16.50 7.05 -8.41
CA LEU A 132 -16.48 5.90 -7.50
C LEU A 132 -16.60 4.57 -8.26
N ASN A 133 -17.42 4.50 -9.30
CA ASN A 133 -17.51 3.31 -10.16
C ASN A 133 -16.24 3.09 -10.99
N ILE A 134 -15.61 4.17 -11.49
CA ILE A 134 -14.31 4.09 -12.17
C ILE A 134 -13.21 3.61 -11.22
N ILE A 135 -13.16 4.13 -9.99
CA ILE A 135 -12.22 3.69 -8.94
C ILE A 135 -12.47 2.21 -8.64
N LYS A 136 -13.73 1.79 -8.49
CA LYS A 136 -14.05 0.38 -8.23
C LYS A 136 -13.57 -0.55 -9.34
N LYS A 137 -13.69 -0.14 -10.60
CA LYS A 137 -13.36 -0.97 -11.76
C LYS A 137 -11.86 -0.99 -12.09
N TYR A 138 -11.20 0.17 -12.01
CA TYR A 138 -9.83 0.35 -12.49
C TYR A 138 -8.81 0.72 -11.41
N GLY A 139 -9.28 1.09 -10.22
CA GLY A 139 -8.42 1.44 -9.09
C GLY A 139 -7.78 0.21 -8.47
N SER A 140 -6.60 0.43 -7.87
CA SER A 140 -5.85 -0.59 -7.13
C SER A 140 -5.94 -0.42 -5.61
N SER A 141 -6.60 0.64 -5.14
CA SER A 141 -6.73 0.96 -3.72
C SER A 141 -7.99 0.35 -3.11
N ALA A 142 -7.98 0.20 -1.79
CA ALA A 142 -9.18 -0.14 -1.04
C ALA A 142 -10.29 0.88 -1.32
N LEU A 143 -11.52 0.39 -1.54
CA LEU A 143 -12.69 1.26 -1.68
C LEU A 143 -13.16 1.67 -0.28
N CYS A 144 -12.98 2.94 0.05
CA CYS A 144 -13.46 3.49 1.31
C CYS A 144 -15.00 3.53 1.37
N PRO A 145 -15.59 3.56 2.59
CA PRO A 145 -17.01 3.79 2.76
C PRO A 145 -17.45 5.10 2.09
N ILE A 146 -18.62 5.08 1.45
CA ILE A 146 -19.26 6.27 0.89
C ILE A 146 -20.10 6.86 2.00
N VAL A 147 -19.77 8.07 2.44
CA VAL A 147 -20.50 8.79 3.50
C VAL A 147 -21.24 9.97 2.87
N LEU A 148 -22.56 9.97 2.98
CA LEU A 148 -23.42 11.06 2.53
C LEU A 148 -24.18 11.60 3.73
N ASP A 149 -23.85 12.83 4.12
CA ASP A 149 -24.51 13.55 5.20
C ASP A 149 -25.57 14.47 4.60
N GLU A 150 -26.83 14.26 4.99
CA GLU A 150 -28.02 14.98 4.51
C GLU A 150 -28.04 15.23 2.99
N PRO A 151 -28.48 14.26 2.16
CA PRO A 151 -28.62 14.49 0.72
C PRO A 151 -29.59 15.63 0.36
N ASP A 152 -30.39 16.11 1.32
CA ASP A 152 -31.35 17.22 1.18
C ASP A 152 -30.80 18.63 1.52
N GLN A 153 -29.49 18.84 1.49
CA GLN A 153 -28.86 20.08 1.97
C GLN A 153 -29.33 21.42 1.34
N GLN A 154 -30.15 21.41 0.28
CA GLN A 154 -30.65 22.63 -0.37
C GLN A 154 -32.17 22.70 -0.49
N GLY A 155 -32.91 21.84 0.22
CA GLY A 155 -34.37 21.75 0.12
C GLY A 155 -34.79 21.32 -1.27
N GLN A 156 -34.45 20.08 -1.63
CA GLN A 156 -34.95 19.48 -2.85
C GLN A 156 -36.47 19.37 -2.75
N ASP A 157 -37.14 19.68 -3.84
CA ASP A 157 -38.57 19.52 -3.98
C ASP A 157 -38.98 18.04 -3.86
N ASP A 158 -40.18 17.78 -3.32
CA ASP A 158 -40.74 16.44 -3.04
C ASP A 158 -40.67 15.48 -4.25
N LEU A 159 -40.55 16.02 -5.45
CA LEU A 159 -40.37 15.27 -6.70
C LEU A 159 -38.95 14.74 -6.90
N ASN A 160 -37.93 15.52 -6.53
CA ASN A 160 -36.53 15.22 -6.80
C ASN A 160 -35.90 14.37 -5.68
N MET A 161 -36.38 14.51 -4.45
CA MET A 161 -35.81 13.79 -3.31
C MET A 161 -35.93 12.26 -3.42
N PRO A 162 -37.09 11.68 -3.80
CA PRO A 162 -37.19 10.23 -4.05
C PRO A 162 -36.26 9.76 -5.18
N ILE A 163 -36.07 10.57 -6.22
CA ILE A 163 -35.16 10.28 -7.33
C ILE A 163 -33.72 10.20 -6.83
N ILE A 164 -33.30 11.15 -5.98
CA ILE A 164 -31.96 11.18 -5.39
C ILE A 164 -31.73 9.97 -4.49
N LEU A 165 -32.65 9.66 -3.59
CA LEU A 165 -32.51 8.53 -2.67
C LEU A 165 -32.48 7.19 -3.40
N ASN A 166 -33.36 7.01 -4.39
CA ASN A 166 -33.34 5.82 -5.24
C ASN A 166 -32.05 5.73 -6.06
N PHE A 167 -31.54 6.86 -6.58
CA PHE A 167 -30.27 6.89 -7.27
C PHE A 167 -29.11 6.42 -6.38
N ILE A 168 -29.02 6.96 -5.15
CA ILE A 168 -27.99 6.63 -4.15
C ILE A 168 -28.01 5.13 -3.86
N LYS A 169 -29.19 4.57 -3.61
CA LYS A 169 -29.39 3.15 -3.32
C LYS A 169 -28.94 2.26 -4.48
N GLU A 170 -29.42 2.53 -5.69
CA GLU A 170 -29.31 1.63 -6.83
C GLU A 170 -27.99 1.74 -7.61
N ASN A 171 -27.27 2.87 -7.49
CA ASN A 171 -26.08 3.14 -8.32
C ASN A 171 -24.75 3.13 -7.54
N LYS A 172 -24.77 2.78 -6.25
CA LYS A 172 -23.54 2.59 -5.49
C LYS A 172 -22.67 1.50 -6.14
N PRO A 173 -21.34 1.63 -6.14
CA PRO A 173 -20.46 0.58 -6.64
C PRO A 173 -20.73 -0.77 -5.96
N HIS A 174 -20.59 -1.88 -6.70
CA HIS A 174 -20.80 -3.20 -6.13
C HIS A 174 -19.81 -3.49 -5.00
N ASN A 175 -20.28 -4.15 -3.93
CA ASN A 175 -19.50 -4.40 -2.71
C ASN A 175 -18.89 -3.13 -2.08
N SER A 176 -19.58 -1.99 -2.16
CA SER A 176 -19.24 -0.79 -1.37
C SER A 176 -20.12 -0.66 -0.14
N GLN A 177 -19.55 -0.12 0.94
CA GLN A 177 -20.31 0.33 2.10
C GLN A 177 -20.83 1.75 1.84
N LEU A 178 -22.11 1.98 2.17
CA LEU A 178 -22.76 3.27 2.15
C LEU A 178 -23.20 3.61 3.58
N ILE A 179 -22.84 4.79 4.05
CA ILE A 179 -23.32 5.39 5.30
C ILE A 179 -24.09 6.64 4.89
N LEU A 180 -25.38 6.69 5.24
CA LEU A 180 -26.29 7.72 4.76
C LEU A 180 -27.02 8.34 5.96
N GLY A 181 -26.82 9.64 6.16
CA GLY A 181 -27.58 10.44 7.12
C GLY A 181 -28.88 10.92 6.46
N LEU A 182 -30.03 10.56 7.04
CA LEU A 182 -31.36 10.94 6.55
C LEU A 182 -32.22 11.47 7.69
N GLN A 183 -33.03 12.48 7.39
CA GLN A 183 -34.14 12.89 8.25
C GLN A 183 -35.39 12.05 7.99
N ASP A 184 -35.66 11.73 6.72
CA ASP A 184 -36.77 10.88 6.28
C ASP A 184 -36.29 9.96 5.15
N THR A 185 -36.74 8.71 5.18
CA THR A 185 -36.46 7.72 4.12
C THR A 185 -37.41 7.85 2.93
N MET A 186 -38.47 8.67 3.05
CA MET A 186 -39.51 8.85 2.02
C MET A 186 -40.15 7.52 1.62
N GLY A 187 -40.23 6.57 2.56
CA GLY A 187 -40.75 5.21 2.34
C GLY A 187 -39.82 4.27 1.56
N LEU A 188 -38.58 4.69 1.24
CA LEU A 188 -37.59 3.82 0.62
C LEU A 188 -36.94 2.91 1.65
N ASN A 189 -36.92 1.61 1.34
CA ASN A 189 -36.21 0.63 2.16
C ASN A 189 -34.73 0.58 1.75
N PHE A 190 -33.83 0.93 2.67
CA PHE A 190 -32.40 0.75 2.51
C PHE A 190 -31.98 -0.57 3.15
N GLU A 191 -31.24 -1.38 2.40
CA GLU A 191 -30.66 -2.61 2.94
C GLU A 191 -29.55 -2.26 3.93
N GLY A 192 -29.58 -2.85 5.13
CA GLY A 192 -28.55 -2.67 6.14
C GLY A 192 -29.10 -2.38 7.53
N SER A 193 -28.23 -1.88 8.40
CA SER A 193 -28.59 -1.45 9.75
C SER A 193 -29.06 0.00 9.73
N VAL A 194 -30.19 0.27 10.38
CA VAL A 194 -30.72 1.62 10.59
C VAL A 194 -30.45 2.03 12.02
N PHE A 195 -29.73 3.13 12.19
CA PHE A 195 -29.43 3.71 13.50
C PHE A 195 -30.26 4.97 13.69
N GLU A 196 -31.26 4.89 14.58
CA GLU A 196 -32.15 6.01 14.88
C GLU A 196 -31.62 6.76 16.11
N ILE A 197 -31.27 8.03 15.94
CA ILE A 197 -30.85 8.91 17.03
C ILE A 197 -32.12 9.44 17.72
N LYS A 198 -32.47 8.85 18.86
CA LYS A 198 -33.71 9.18 19.60
C LYS A 198 -33.54 10.33 20.59
N GLU A 199 -32.34 10.48 21.14
CA GLU A 199 -32.05 11.44 22.20
C GLU A 199 -31.22 12.61 21.69
N LYS A 200 -31.67 13.83 22.01
CA LYS A 200 -31.02 15.06 21.57
C LYS A 200 -29.61 15.16 22.16
N PHE A 201 -28.61 15.38 21.31
CA PHE A 201 -27.17 15.43 21.65
C PHE A 201 -26.59 14.10 22.17
N SER A 202 -27.26 12.98 21.95
CA SER A 202 -26.79 11.66 22.36
C SER A 202 -26.62 10.76 21.14
N VAL A 203 -25.37 10.61 20.70
CA VAL A 203 -25.00 9.71 19.58
C VAL A 203 -24.57 8.34 20.13
N LEU A 204 -24.30 8.25 21.44
CA LEU A 204 -23.90 7.04 22.15
C LEU A 204 -24.96 6.73 23.20
N THR A 205 -25.43 5.50 23.22
CA THR A 205 -26.29 4.95 24.28
C THR A 205 -25.42 4.46 25.42
N GLU A 206 -25.84 4.67 26.67
CA GLU A 206 -25.12 4.16 27.84
C GLU A 206 -24.97 2.63 27.79
N ASP A 207 -26.00 1.94 27.29
CA ASP A 207 -26.05 0.49 27.17
C ASP A 207 -24.97 -0.07 26.22
N ASP A 208 -24.63 0.64 25.14
CA ASP A 208 -23.64 0.17 24.17
C ASP A 208 -22.21 0.58 24.55
N PHE A 209 -22.05 1.54 25.46
CA PHE A 209 -20.76 2.16 25.78
C PHE A 209 -19.69 1.14 26.19
N GLU A 210 -20.00 0.25 27.13
CA GLU A 210 -19.02 -0.72 27.65
C GLU A 210 -18.55 -1.69 26.56
N SER A 211 -19.48 -2.19 25.74
CA SER A 211 -19.16 -3.11 24.64
C SER A 211 -18.33 -2.45 23.54
N VAL A 212 -18.71 -1.24 23.11
CA VAL A 212 -17.99 -0.45 22.11
C VAL A 212 -16.63 -0.04 22.63
N GLN A 213 -16.51 0.31 23.92
CA GLN A 213 -15.24 0.69 24.53
C GLN A 213 -14.25 -0.48 24.51
N ILE A 214 -14.70 -1.71 24.80
CA ILE A 214 -13.85 -2.91 24.75
C ILE A 214 -13.32 -3.14 23.33
N GLU A 215 -14.13 -2.90 22.29
CA GLU A 215 -13.74 -3.07 20.89
C GLU A 215 -12.82 -1.95 20.38
N ILE A 216 -13.14 -0.69 20.69
CA ILE A 216 -12.46 0.49 20.15
C ILE A 216 -11.15 0.79 20.87
N THR A 217 -11.06 0.55 22.19
CA THR A 217 -9.88 0.92 22.99
C THR A 217 -8.57 0.29 22.47
N PRO A 218 -8.52 -1.01 22.11
CA PRO A 218 -7.32 -1.60 21.52
C PRO A 218 -6.88 -0.93 20.20
N LEU A 219 -7.84 -0.48 19.39
CA LEU A 219 -7.56 0.20 18.13
C LEU A 219 -6.97 1.59 18.36
N ILE A 220 -7.56 2.36 19.29
CA ILE A 220 -7.04 3.67 19.69
C ILE A 220 -5.61 3.54 20.24
N ASN A 221 -5.37 2.57 21.12
CA ASN A 221 -4.05 2.34 21.70
C ASN A 221 -3.00 2.03 20.63
N LYS A 222 -3.34 1.24 19.60
CA LYS A 222 -2.43 0.99 18.47
C LYS A 222 -2.07 2.27 17.71
N VAL A 223 -3.04 3.15 17.46
CA VAL A 223 -2.79 4.44 16.77
C VAL A 223 -1.87 5.33 17.60
N ILE A 224 -2.05 5.37 18.93
CA ILE A 224 -1.22 6.17 19.83
C ILE A 224 0.22 5.63 19.88
N VAL A 225 0.40 4.32 19.97
CA VAL A 225 1.74 3.69 20.00
C VAL A 225 2.50 3.93 18.70
N ILE A 226 1.85 3.76 17.54
CA ILE A 226 2.45 4.02 16.22
C ILE A 226 2.95 5.48 16.11
N ASN A 227 2.19 6.45 16.63
CA ASN A 227 2.59 7.86 16.60
C ASN A 227 3.77 8.16 17.54
N ASN A 228 3.89 7.47 18.68
CA ASN A 228 5.04 7.65 19.57
C ASN A 228 6.34 7.09 18.99
N ASP A 229 6.28 6.00 18.19
CA ASP A 229 7.45 5.47 17.49
C ASP A 229 7.90 6.33 16.30
N LEU A 230 6.99 7.10 15.69
CA LEU A 230 7.27 8.01 14.56
C LEU A 230 7.86 9.36 15.00
N PHE A 231 7.61 9.81 16.23
CA PHE A 231 8.10 11.09 16.76
C PHE A 231 9.07 10.94 17.95
N GLY A 232 9.40 9.71 18.37
CA GLY A 232 10.27 9.40 19.51
C GLY A 232 11.78 9.48 19.25
N SER A 233 12.20 10.10 18.15
CA SER A 233 13.63 10.36 17.86
C SER A 233 13.84 11.76 17.30
N ILE A 234 13.52 12.77 18.12
CA ILE A 234 14.10 14.12 18.05
C ILE A 234 14.74 14.41 19.40
#